data_AF-X1F937-F1
#
_entry.id   AF-X1F937-F1
#
_cell.length_a   1.000
_cell.length_b   1.000
_cell.length_c   1.000
_cell.angle_alpha   90.00
_cell.angle_beta   90.00
_cell.angle_gamma   90.00
#
_symmetry.space_group_name_H-M   'P 1'
#
loop_
_entity.id
_entity.type
_entity.pdbx_description
1 polymer ?
#
loop_
_entity_poly.entity_id
_entity_poly.type
_entity_poly.pdbx_seq_one_letter_code
_entity_poly.pdbx_strand_id
1 'polypeptide(L)'
;MPTDINHSLANFMVEKNKLRFALGAIKNVGKAAISSILRVREKEGHFSSIFDFYRRVNPKTVNKRMIESLIKSGAFDCLEGSRAQNLAVIDQA
;
A
#
# COMPACT_ATOMS: atom_id res chain seq x y z
N MET A 1 -15.33 1.86 -2.34
CA MET A 1 -14.46 1.77 -1.14
C MET A 1 -13.11 2.37 -1.49
N PRO A 2 -12.48 3.13 -0.60
CA PRO A 2 -11.14 3.68 -0.85
C PRO A 2 -10.13 2.55 -1.08
N THR A 3 -8.97 2.90 -1.66
CA THR A 3 -7.83 2.00 -1.75
C THR A 3 -7.38 1.57 -0.36
N ASP A 4 -6.98 0.32 -0.21
CA ASP A 4 -6.59 -0.27 1.06
C ASP A 4 -5.42 -1.24 0.84
N ILE A 5 -4.30 -1.06 1.52
CA ILE A 5 -3.11 -1.90 1.32
C ILE A 5 -3.35 -3.37 1.69
N ASN A 6 -4.28 -3.64 2.59
CA ASN A 6 -4.62 -4.98 3.09
C ASN A 6 -5.74 -5.63 2.27
N HIS A 7 -6.64 -4.85 1.66
CA HIS A 7 -7.80 -5.40 0.94
C HIS A 7 -7.82 -5.15 -0.58
N SER A 8 -7.17 -4.10 -1.09
CA SER A 8 -7.15 -3.81 -2.52
C SER A 8 -6.22 -4.77 -3.29
N LEU A 9 -6.56 -5.02 -4.56
CA LEU A 9 -5.77 -5.80 -5.51
C LEU A 9 -5.12 -4.91 -6.57
N ALA A 10 -4.39 -5.53 -7.50
CA ALA A 10 -3.78 -4.83 -8.63
C ALA A 10 -4.81 -4.19 -9.57
N ASN A 11 -5.96 -4.84 -9.75
CA ASN A 11 -7.07 -4.38 -10.58
C ASN A 11 -8.30 -4.06 -9.72
N PHE A 12 -9.28 -3.37 -10.32
CA PHE A 12 -10.55 -3.10 -9.67
C PHE A 12 -11.27 -4.40 -9.36
N MET A 13 -11.92 -4.45 -8.20
CA MET A 13 -12.65 -5.62 -7.73
C MET A 13 -13.98 -5.20 -7.13
N VAL A 14 -15.00 -6.04 -7.28
CA VAL A 14 -16.28 -5.90 -6.57
C VAL A 14 -16.21 -6.72 -5.28
N GLU A 15 -16.41 -6.06 -4.15
CA GLU A 15 -16.50 -6.69 -2.84
C GLU A 15 -17.79 -6.24 -2.14
N LYS A 16 -18.61 -7.17 -1.66
CA LYS A 16 -19.88 -6.88 -0.97
C LYS A 16 -20.77 -5.89 -1.75
N ASN A 17 -20.90 -6.11 -3.07
CA ASN A 17 -21.67 -5.26 -3.98
C ASN A 17 -21.17 -3.80 -4.08
N LYS A 18 -19.92 -3.53 -3.69
CA LYS A 18 -19.26 -2.22 -3.80
C LYS A 18 -17.97 -2.34 -4.61
N LEU A 19 -17.68 -1.34 -5.43
CA LEU A 19 -16.41 -1.26 -6.15
C LEU A 19 -15.28 -0.88 -5.17
N ARG A 20 -14.27 -1.74 -5.06
CA ARG A 20 -13.01 -1.46 -4.36
C ARG A 20 -11.98 -0.96 -5.36
N PHE A 21 -11.35 0.16 -5.01
CA PHE A 21 -10.33 0.76 -5.86
C PHE A 21 -9.06 -0.10 -5.89
N ALA A 22 -8.47 -0.18 -7.08
CA ALA A 22 -7.25 -0.92 -7.35
C ALA A 22 -6.01 -0.17 -6.82
N LEU A 23 -5.00 -0.89 -6.35
CA LEU A 23 -3.67 -0.33 -6.10
C LEU A 23 -3.04 0.18 -7.40
N GLY A 24 -3.37 -0.44 -8.54
CA GLY A 24 -2.93 -0.02 -9.88
C GLY A 24 -3.52 1.30 -10.37
N ALA A 25 -4.57 1.82 -9.71
CA ALA A 25 -5.13 3.12 -10.03
C ALA A 25 -4.33 4.28 -9.40
N ILE A 26 -3.39 3.99 -8.51
CA ILE A 26 -2.60 5.02 -7.81
C ILE A 26 -1.45 5.47 -8.71
N LYS A 27 -1.42 6.77 -8.99
CA LYS A 27 -0.39 7.38 -9.84
C LYS A 27 1.01 7.09 -9.28
N ASN A 28 1.95 6.78 -10.17
CA ASN A 28 3.35 6.45 -9.88
C ASN A 28 3.59 5.10 -9.18
N VAL A 29 2.59 4.25 -9.01
CA VAL A 29 2.75 2.89 -8.47
C VAL A 29 2.77 1.88 -9.62
N GLY A 30 3.94 1.29 -9.89
CA GLY A 30 4.12 0.35 -11.00
C GLY A 30 3.57 -1.05 -10.71
N LYS A 31 3.22 -1.80 -11.77
CA LYS A 31 2.75 -3.20 -11.66
C LYS A 31 3.71 -4.09 -10.86
N ALA A 32 5.02 -3.95 -11.07
CA ALA A 32 6.02 -4.73 -10.34
C ALA A 32 5.99 -4.48 -8.82
N ALA A 33 5.83 -3.22 -8.41
CA ALA A 33 5.69 -2.85 -7.00
C ALA A 33 4.43 -3.48 -6.39
N ILE A 34 3.30 -3.38 -7.10
CA ILE A 34 2.02 -3.94 -6.65
C ILE A 34 2.10 -5.46 -6.52
N SER A 35 2.62 -6.15 -7.54
CA SER A 35 2.80 -7.61 -7.48
C SER A 35 3.70 -8.03 -6.32
N SER A 36 4.75 -7.27 -6.04
CA SER A 36 5.63 -7.52 -4.89
C SER A 36 4.89 -7.36 -3.56
N ILE A 37 4.13 -6.28 -3.40
CA ILE A 37 3.31 -6.01 -2.20
C ILE A 37 2.29 -7.13 -1.98
N LEU A 38 1.55 -7.51 -3.02
CA LEU A 38 0.55 -8.58 -2.94
C LEU A 38 1.17 -9.92 -2.57
N ARG A 39 2.35 -10.24 -3.12
CA ARG A 39 3.09 -11.47 -2.80
C ARG A 39 3.57 -11.49 -1.36
N VAL A 40 4.07 -10.37 -0.84
CA VAL A 40 4.45 -10.24 0.58
C VAL A 40 3.22 -10.44 1.46
N ARG A 41 2.09 -9.80 1.12
CA ARG A 41 0.84 -9.92 1.87
C ARG A 41 0.28 -11.35 1.85
N GLU A 42 0.36 -12.03 0.73
CA GLU A 42 -0.08 -13.43 0.59
C GLU A 42 0.79 -14.38 1.44
N LYS A 43 2.11 -14.12 1.51
CA LYS A 43 3.06 -14.97 2.23
C LYS A 43 3.09 -14.69 3.74
N GLU A 44 2.96 -13.44 4.14
CA GLU A 44 3.21 -12.99 5.53
C GLU A 44 1.98 -12.38 6.21
N GLY A 45 0.83 -12.36 5.51
CA GLY A 45 -0.42 -11.81 6.01
C GLY A 45 -0.53 -10.28 5.88
N HIS A 46 -1.54 -9.72 6.55
CA HIS A 46 -1.80 -8.29 6.55
C HIS A 46 -0.66 -7.48 7.19
N PHE A 47 -0.46 -6.26 6.69
CA PHE A 47 0.44 -5.29 7.29
C PHE A 47 -0.22 -4.68 8.53
N SER A 48 0.54 -4.57 9.62
CA SER A 48 0.05 -3.97 10.87
C SER A 48 0.39 -2.47 11.00
N SER A 49 1.51 -2.04 10.40
CA SER A 49 2.00 -0.66 10.48
C SER A 49 2.84 -0.30 9.26
N ILE A 50 3.13 1.00 9.08
CA ILE A 50 4.01 1.45 8.00
C ILE A 50 5.43 0.87 8.13
N PHE A 51 5.91 0.67 9.36
CA PHE A 51 7.20 0.02 9.63
C PHE A 51 7.20 -1.44 9.23
N ASP A 52 6.12 -2.15 9.55
CA ASP A 52 5.93 -3.54 9.16
C ASP A 52 5.90 -3.68 7.63
N PHE A 53 5.18 -2.78 6.95
CA PHE A 53 5.22 -2.68 5.50
C PHE A 53 6.63 -2.44 4.97
N TYR A 54 7.33 -1.41 5.45
CA TYR A 54 8.67 -1.04 4.99
C TYR A 54 9.69 -2.17 5.20
N ARG A 55 9.61 -2.90 6.31
CA ARG A 55 10.50 -4.02 6.62
C ARG A 55 10.32 -5.22 5.69
N ARG A 56 9.08 -5.50 5.27
CA ARG A 56 8.76 -6.69 4.47
C ARG A 56 8.90 -6.47 2.96
N VAL A 57 8.71 -5.24 2.48
CA VAL A 57 8.80 -4.93 1.05
C VAL A 57 10.25 -4.74 0.60
N ASN A 58 10.55 -5.14 -0.64
CA ASN A 58 11.87 -4.93 -1.22
C ASN A 58 12.02 -3.47 -1.71
N PRO A 59 12.96 -2.67 -1.18
CA PRO A 59 13.15 -1.27 -1.57
C PRO A 59 13.59 -1.10 -3.03
N LYS A 60 14.18 -2.13 -3.65
CA LYS A 60 14.52 -2.11 -5.09
C LYS A 60 13.27 -2.16 -5.97
N THR A 61 12.17 -2.71 -5.47
CA THR A 61 10.90 -2.84 -6.22
C THR A 61 9.89 -1.78 -5.81
N VAL A 62 9.85 -1.44 -4.51
CA VAL A 62 8.95 -0.45 -3.92
C VAL A 62 9.80 0.70 -3.40
N ASN A 63 9.92 1.77 -4.18
CA ASN A 63 10.74 2.92 -3.78
C ASN A 63 9.97 3.92 -2.90
N LYS A 64 10.70 4.81 -2.22
CA LYS A 64 10.13 5.86 -1.35
C LYS A 64 9.00 6.65 -2.02
N ARG A 65 9.18 7.09 -3.27
CA ARG A 65 8.17 7.86 -4.01
C ARG A 65 6.86 7.10 -4.22
N MET A 66 6.93 5.78 -4.42
CA MET A 66 5.76 4.91 -4.50
C MET A 66 5.06 4.82 -3.14
N ILE A 67 5.82 4.65 -2.05
CA ILE A 67 5.27 4.60 -0.69
C ILE A 67 4.55 5.90 -0.34
N GLU A 68 5.15 7.05 -0.63
CA GLU A 68 4.48 8.35 -0.45
C GLU A 68 3.18 8.45 -1.27
N SER A 69 3.18 7.96 -2.51
CA SER A 69 1.99 7.99 -3.37
C SER A 69 0.88 7.12 -2.79
N LEU A 70 1.23 5.94 -2.25
CA LEU A 70 0.31 5.07 -1.52
C LEU A 70 -0.25 5.77 -0.26
N ILE A 71 0.60 6.43 0.55
CA ILE A 71 0.16 7.16 1.75
C ILE A 71 -0.78 8.32 1.38
N LYS A 72 -0.40 9.14 0.39
CA LYS A 72 -1.19 10.29 -0.07
C LYS A 72 -2.55 9.87 -0.64
N SER A 73 -2.64 8.68 -1.25
CA SER A 73 -3.90 8.11 -1.77
C SER A 73 -4.84 7.57 -0.68
N GLY A 74 -4.37 7.42 0.56
CA GLY A 74 -5.14 6.81 1.64
C GLY A 74 -5.09 5.29 1.69
N ALA A 75 -4.21 4.65 0.92
CA ALA A 75 -4.05 3.18 0.95
C ALA A 75 -3.61 2.65 2.33
N PHE A 76 -2.98 3.49 3.15
CA PHE A 76 -2.50 3.16 4.48
C PHE A 76 -3.44 3.62 5.60
N ASP A 77 -4.63 4.11 5.29
CA ASP A 77 -5.59 4.57 6.30
C ASP A 77 -6.12 3.44 7.20
N CYS A 78 -5.95 2.18 6.78
CA CYS A 78 -6.26 1.01 7.60
C CYS A 78 -5.16 0.65 8.61
N LEU A 79 -3.99 1.29 8.53
CA LEU A 79 -2.89 1.08 9.47
C LEU A 79 -2.94 2.11 10.60
N GLU A 80 -2.19 1.85 11.67
CA GLU A 80 -2.03 2.80 12.75
C GLU A 80 -1.32 4.09 12.30
N GLY A 81 -1.74 5.21 12.88
CA GLY A 81 -1.15 6.53 12.64
C GLY A 81 -1.84 7.35 11.55
N SER A 82 -1.66 8.66 11.62
CA SER A 82 -2.12 9.59 10.59
C SER A 82 -1.23 9.54 9.35
N ARG A 83 -1.77 9.94 8.19
CA ARG A 83 -0.99 10.08 6.96
C ARG A 83 0.24 10.99 7.14
N ALA A 84 0.13 12.04 7.95
CA ALA A 84 1.25 12.94 8.25
C ALA A 84 2.36 12.22 9.04
N GLN A 85 2.00 11.41 10.05
CA GLN A 85 2.96 10.58 10.79
C GLN A 85 3.61 9.55 9.87
N ASN A 86 2.83 8.86 9.04
CA ASN A 86 3.35 7.87 8.11
C ASN A 86 4.29 8.49 7.06
N LEU A 87 4.01 9.70 6.57
CA LEU A 87 4.92 10.44 5.69
C LEU A 87 6.21 10.83 6.42
N ALA A 88 6.12 11.34 7.65
CA ALA A 88 7.29 11.73 8.42
C ALA A 88 8.25 10.55 8.69
N VAL A 89 7.72 9.35 8.94
CA VAL A 89 8.51 8.12 9.12
C VAL A 89 9.29 7.79 7.84
N ILE A 90 8.64 7.87 6.68
CA ILE A 90 9.27 7.60 5.39
C ILE A 90 10.26 8.69 4.98
N ASP A 91 10.13 9.90 5.54
CA ASP A 91 11.12 10.96 5.34
C ASP A 91 12.42 10.76 6.12
N GLN A 92 12.37 10.01 7.23
CA GLN A 92 13.51 9.73 8.09
C GLN A 92 14.21 8.39 7.81
N ALA A 93 13.63 7.53 6.97
CA ALA A 93 14.12 6.21 6.59
C ALA A 93 14.85 6.21 5.23
#